data_AF-A0A227FN95-F1
#
_entry.id   AF-A0A227FN95-F1
#
_cell.length_a   1.000
_cell.length_b   1.000
_cell.length_c   1.000
_cell.angle_alpha   90.00
_cell.angle_beta   90.00
_cell.angle_gamma   90.00
#
_symmetry.space_group_name_H-M   'P 1'
#
loop_
_entity.id
_entity.type
_entity.pdbx_description
1 polymer ?
#
loop_
_entity_poly.entity_id
_entity_poly.type
_entity_poly.pdbx_seq_one_letter_code
_entity_poly.pdbx_strand_id
1 'polypeptide(L)' 'LEIPESGVTTAISKELQTLCDMLHDDIMLVIIGTKLTKAQENAKWFKALNAKGDWVSCLTPDLQRLPM' A
#
# COMPACT_ATOMS: atom_id res chain seq x y z
N LEU A 1 -1.19 -5.65 7.73
CA LEU A 1 0.28 -5.49 7.65
C LEU A 1 0.60 -4.01 7.77
N GLU A 2 1.30 -3.62 8.83
CA GLU A 2 1.74 -2.22 9.00
C GLU A 2 3.12 -2.04 8.36
N ILE A 3 3.24 -1.06 7.48
CA ILE A 3 4.51 -0.64 6.90
C ILE A 3 5.19 0.29 7.92
N PRO A 4 6.49 0.08 8.21
CA PRO A 4 7.24 0.97 9.09
C PRO A 4 7.18 2.42 8.64
N GLU A 5 7.31 3.37 9.57
CA GLU A 5 7.39 4.80 9.24
C GLU A 5 8.57 5.13 8.31
N SER A 6 9.65 4.34 8.37
CA SER A 6 10.78 4.43 7.43
C SER A 6 10.43 4.07 5.99
N GLY A 7 9.20 3.60 5.74
CA GLY A 7 8.66 3.28 4.43
C GLY A 7 9.07 1.90 3.91
N VAL A 8 8.78 1.67 2.62
CA VAL A 8 9.11 0.41 1.94
C VAL A 8 10.56 0.45 1.45
N THR A 9 11.44 -0.30 2.12
CA THR A 9 12.82 -0.52 1.69
C THR A 9 12.90 -1.60 0.61
N THR A 10 14.07 -1.80 0.01
CA THR A 10 14.29 -2.86 -1.01
C THR A 10 13.99 -4.26 -0.46
N ALA A 11 14.30 -4.52 0.82
CA ALA A 11 14.00 -5.81 1.45
C ALA A 11 12.48 -6.04 1.56
N ILE A 12 11.76 -5.04 2.10
CA ILE A 12 10.30 -5.09 2.26
C ILE A 12 9.62 -5.20 0.89
N SER A 13 10.10 -4.47 -0.11
CA SER A 13 9.60 -4.53 -1.49
C SER A 13 9.68 -5.96 -2.07
N LYS A 14 10.77 -6.69 -1.77
CA LYS A 14 10.95 -8.08 -2.20
C LYS A 14 10.00 -9.02 -1.47
N GLU A 15 9.82 -8.85 -0.17
CA GLU A 15 8.87 -9.65 0.62
C GLU A 15 7.43 -9.41 0.21
N LEU A 16 7.04 -8.15 -0.05
CA LEU A 16 5.73 -7.79 -0.58
C LEU A 16 5.49 -8.45 -1.94
N GLN A 17 6.50 -8.49 -2.81
CA GLN A 17 6.38 -9.21 -4.08
C GLN A 17 6.11 -10.70 -3.87
N THR A 18 6.86 -11.37 -2.99
CA THR A 18 6.61 -12.78 -2.65
C THR A 18 5.20 -12.98 -2.08
N LEU A 19 4.73 -12.05 -1.24
CA LEU A 19 3.37 -12.09 -0.68
C LEU A 19 2.29 -11.96 -1.76
N CYS A 20 2.52 -11.15 -2.80
CA CYS A 20 1.60 -11.04 -3.94
C CYS A 20 1.40 -12.38 -4.67
N ASP A 21 2.46 -13.19 -4.74
CA ASP A 21 2.43 -14.49 -5.42
C ASP A 21 1.74 -15.57 -4.58
N MET A 22 1.69 -15.41 -3.25
CA MET A 22 1.01 -16.32 -2.32
C MET A 22 -0.47 -15.96 -2.07
N LEU A 23 -0.91 -14.79 -2.52
CA LEU A 23 -2.28 -14.30 -2.34
C LEU A 23 -3.28 -15.09 -3.21
N HIS A 24 -4.23 -15.75 -2.55
CA HIS A 24 -5.39 -16.40 -3.14
C HIS A 24 -6.69 -15.68 -2.74
N ASP A 25 -7.78 -15.98 -3.45
CA ASP A 25 -9.06 -15.27 -3.31
C ASP A 25 -9.72 -15.41 -1.92
N ASP A 26 -9.32 -16.40 -1.12
CA ASP A 26 -9.81 -16.58 0.25
C ASP A 26 -9.00 -15.78 1.31
N ILE A 27 -7.97 -15.05 0.90
CA ILE A 27 -7.19 -14.18 1.77
C ILE A 27 -7.46 -12.72 1.44
N MET A 28 -7.95 -11.97 2.43
CA MET A 28 -8.00 -10.52 2.37
C MET A 28 -6.73 -9.91 2.96
N LEU A 29 -5.88 -9.32 2.11
CA LEU A 29 -4.71 -8.57 2.57
C LEU A 29 -5.06 -7.09 2.79
N VAL A 30 -4.78 -6.59 3.99
CA VAL A 30 -4.87 -5.16 4.33
C VAL A 30 -3.46 -4.65 4.64
N ILE A 31 -3.02 -3.62 3.92
CA ILE A 31 -1.75 -2.92 4.16
C ILE A 31 -2.07 -1.52 4.67
N ILE A 32 -1.43 -1.16 5.78
CA ILE A 32 -1.56 0.16 6.39
C ILE A 32 -0.17 0.78 6.38
N GLY A 33 -0.06 2.02 5.92
CA GLY A 33 1.22 2.71 5.82
C GLY A 33 1.07 4.17 5.44
N THR A 34 2.20 4.83 5.33
CA THR A 34 2.29 6.22 4.90
C THR A 34 2.09 6.35 3.38
N LYS A 35 1.97 7.61 2.93
CA LYS A 35 1.86 7.93 1.51
C LYS A 35 3.06 7.36 0.75
N LEU A 36 2.78 6.61 -0.32
CA LEU A 36 3.81 6.07 -1.21
C LEU A 36 4.43 7.16 -2.07
N THR A 37 5.70 6.98 -2.39
CA THR A 37 6.42 7.78 -3.40
C THR A 37 6.07 7.29 -4.81
N LYS A 38 6.26 8.14 -5.82
CA LYS A 38 6.09 7.73 -7.24
C LYS A 38 6.94 6.52 -7.62
N ALA A 39 8.10 6.34 -7.00
CA ALA A 39 8.95 5.18 -7.24
C ALA A 39 8.31 3.88 -6.71
N GLN A 40 7.69 3.96 -5.53
CA GLN A 40 6.96 2.83 -4.92
C GLN A 40 5.66 2.52 -5.68
N GLU A 41 4.92 3.54 -6.13
CA GLU A 41 3.74 3.36 -6.99
C GLU A 41 4.10 2.67 -8.32
N ASN A 42 5.33 2.86 -8.81
CA ASN A 42 5.82 2.21 -10.02
C ASN A 42 6.42 0.82 -9.79
N ALA A 43 6.60 0.41 -8.54
CA ALA A 43 7.19 -0.87 -8.19
C ALA A 43 6.26 -2.04 -8.54
N LYS A 44 6.87 -3.20 -8.80
CA LYS A 44 6.15 -4.41 -9.23
C LYS A 44 5.14 -4.89 -8.17
N TRP A 45 5.52 -4.88 -6.89
CA TRP A 45 4.65 -5.32 -5.80
C TRP A 45 3.39 -4.45 -5.72
N PHE A 46 3.54 -3.13 -5.87
CA PHE A 46 2.42 -2.21 -5.80
C PHE A 46 1.48 -2.39 -7.00
N LYS A 47 2.03 -2.49 -8.22
CA LYS A 47 1.22 -2.75 -9.42
C LYS A 47 0.47 -4.09 -9.34
N ALA A 48 1.08 -5.11 -8.77
CA ALA A 48 0.43 -6.42 -8.57
C ALA A 48 -0.75 -6.33 -7.59
N LEU A 49 -0.58 -5.63 -6.45
CA LEU A 49 -1.65 -5.44 -5.47
C LEU A 49 -2.75 -4.50 -5.97
N ASN A 50 -2.39 -3.39 -6.62
CA ASN A 50 -3.34 -2.43 -7.18
C ASN A 50 -4.17 -3.01 -8.34
N ALA A 51 -3.74 -4.11 -8.95
CA ALA A 51 -4.55 -4.84 -9.92
C ALA A 51 -5.61 -5.75 -9.27
N LYS A 52 -5.44 -6.11 -7.99
CA LYS A 52 -6.29 -7.05 -7.25
C LYS A 52 -7.12 -6.39 -6.14
N GLY A 53 -6.88 -5.12 -5.81
CA GLY A 53 -7.56 -4.44 -4.72
C GLY A 53 -7.50 -2.93 -4.85
N ASP A 54 -8.16 -2.27 -3.89
CA ASP A 54 -8.31 -0.82 -3.87
C ASP A 54 -7.28 -0.12 -2.99
N TRP A 55 -6.88 1.08 -3.41
CA TRP A 55 -6.04 1.97 -2.65
C TRP A 55 -6.87 3.10 -2.05
N VAL A 56 -6.91 3.19 -0.72
CA VAL A 56 -7.65 4.22 0.00
C VAL A 56 -6.67 5.24 0.59
N SER A 57 -6.83 6.51 0.22
CA SER A 57 -6.06 7.59 0.84
C SER A 57 -6.68 7.97 2.18
N CYS A 58 -5.97 7.66 3.27
CA CYS A 58 -6.34 8.04 4.63
C CYS A 58 -5.65 9.34 5.08
N LEU A 59 -5.44 10.28 4.17
CA LEU A 59 -4.86 11.58 4.50
C LEU A 59 -5.87 12.43 5.27
N THR A 60 -5.39 13.20 6.26
CA THR A 60 -6.21 14.17 6.97
C THR A 60 -6.89 15.10 5.95
N PRO A 61 -8.22 15.25 6.00
CA PRO A 61 -8.92 16.13 5.08
C PRO A 61 -8.46 17.57 5.25
N ASP A 62 -8.51 18.34 4.16
CA ASP A 62 -8.28 19.78 4.21
C ASP A 62 -9.29 20.44 5.16
N LEU A 63 -8.85 21.45 5.91
CA LEU A 63 -9.69 22.25 6.80
C LEU A 63 -10.94 22.79 6.09
N GLN A 64 -10.83 23.13 4.81
CA GLN A 64 -11.96 23.61 3.99
C GLN A 64 -13.03 22.54 3.71
N ARG A 65 -12.70 21.26 3.92
CA ARG A 65 -13.59 20.11 3.68
C ARG A 65 -14.21 19.55 4.96
N LEU A 66 -13.90 20.14 6.12
CA LEU A 66 -14.52 19.77 7.38
C LEU A 66 -15.89 20.46 7.50
N PRO A 67 -16.92 19.76 7.97
CA PRO A 67 -18.19 20.41 8.31
C PRO A 67 -17.93 21.45 9.40
N MET A 68 -18.36 22.69 9.14
CA MET A 68 -18.28 23.80 10.09
C MET A 68 -19.26 23.62 11.24
#